data_AF-A0A1V9G8P3-F1
#
_entry.id   AF-A0A1V9G8P3-F1
#
_cell.length_a   1.000
_cell.length_b   1.000
_cell.length_c   1.000
_cell.angle_alpha   90.00
_cell.angle_beta   90.00
_cell.angle_gamma   90.00
#
_symmetry.space_group_name_H-M   'P 1'
#
loop_
_entity.id
_entity.type
_entity.pdbx_description
1 polymer ?
#
loop_
_entity_poly.entity_id
_entity_poly.type
_entity_poly.pdbx_seq_one_letter_code
_entity_poly.pdbx_strand_id
1 'polypeptide(L)'
;MAPEFSIETKKIIMDTKLIQQYGTEILSYRLRTVRQKKRMQYEDFDKQLLKTSRRQSELYEQKRNLGWEPLVPPVQKGWIRFFVLRDDVARSKHAELFEKILAKINTCDWSHRKDFLVKYRRYGTKKYRVKKQSLLRPYECQFKQLAFTDEEKQFFYEVWETDCKKRLVKRYVFSEPWRFVLRTRPNIIDKVKKRDALIDAELQGIWNYLRRNRFCRRLDKLLNGGGGCWWKDYEDGREKNMLKNKSLQQILDELTEDRV
;
A
#
# COMPACT_ATOMS: atom_id res chain seq x y z
N MET A 1 40.74 11.99 -10.28
CA MET A 1 41.63 10.96 -10.86
C MET A 1 40.80 9.71 -11.09
N ALA A 2 40.63 9.31 -12.35
CA ALA A 2 39.98 8.03 -12.70
C ALA A 2 41.03 6.91 -12.66
N PRO A 3 40.67 5.68 -12.27
CA PRO A 3 41.62 4.57 -12.27
C PRO A 3 41.90 4.09 -13.70
N GLU A 4 43.17 3.95 -14.04
CA GLU A 4 43.64 3.39 -15.30
C GLU A 4 43.46 1.87 -15.27
N PHE A 5 42.72 1.32 -16.23
CA PHE A 5 42.56 -0.12 -16.39
C PHE A 5 43.58 -0.64 -17.42
N SER A 6 44.44 -1.56 -17.00
CA SER A 6 45.42 -2.26 -17.83
C SER A 6 44.75 -3.02 -18.97
N ILE A 7 45.15 -2.71 -20.21
CA ILE A 7 44.64 -3.34 -21.42
C ILE A 7 45.40 -4.66 -21.64
N GLU A 8 45.01 -5.71 -20.93
CA GLU A 8 45.35 -7.07 -21.35
C GLU A 8 44.52 -7.41 -22.58
N THR A 9 45.20 -7.55 -23.72
CA THR A 9 44.61 -7.89 -25.02
C THR A 9 44.00 -9.28 -24.98
N LYS A 10 42.72 -9.38 -24.61
CA LYS A 10 41.90 -10.56 -24.88
C LYS A 10 41.85 -10.76 -26.39
N LYS A 11 42.47 -11.84 -26.88
CA LYS A 11 42.28 -12.33 -28.25
C LYS A 11 40.77 -12.45 -28.49
N ILE A 12 40.25 -11.58 -29.36
CA ILE A 12 38.86 -11.59 -29.77
C ILE A 12 38.68 -12.87 -30.60
N ILE A 13 38.08 -13.90 -30.00
CA ILE A 13 37.66 -15.10 -30.71
C ILE A 13 36.47 -14.67 -31.60
N MET A 14 36.77 -14.26 -32.82
CA MET A 14 35.76 -13.97 -33.83
C MET A 14 35.26 -15.28 -34.43
N ASP A 15 33.94 -15.42 -34.60
CA ASP A 15 33.32 -16.54 -35.33
C ASP A 15 33.80 -16.56 -36.80
N THR A 16 34.88 -17.31 -37.05
CA THR A 16 35.54 -17.44 -38.35
C THR A 16 34.63 -18.03 -39.42
N LYS A 17 33.66 -18.88 -39.04
CA LYS A 17 32.68 -19.51 -39.94
C LYS A 17 31.83 -18.49 -40.72
N LEU A 18 31.34 -17.45 -40.06
CA LEU A 18 30.48 -16.43 -40.70
C LEU A 18 31.27 -15.52 -41.64
N ILE A 19 32.53 -15.22 -41.29
CA ILE A 19 33.42 -14.40 -42.11
C ILE A 19 33.84 -15.15 -43.38
N GLN A 20 34.04 -16.47 -43.28
CA GLN A 20 34.34 -17.32 -44.44
C GLN A 20 33.16 -17.43 -45.42
N GLN A 21 31.92 -17.47 -44.92
CA GLN A 21 30.73 -17.70 -45.74
C GLN A 21 30.18 -16.45 -46.44
N TYR A 22 30.36 -15.26 -45.85
CA TYR A 22 29.75 -14.01 -46.33
C TYR A 22 30.75 -12.84 -46.46
N GLY A 23 32.04 -13.09 -46.28
CA GLY A 23 33.10 -12.08 -46.41
C GLY A 23 33.21 -11.10 -45.21
N THR A 24 34.18 -10.18 -45.30
CA THR A 24 34.42 -9.15 -44.27
C THR A 24 33.32 -8.09 -44.20
N GLU A 25 32.43 -8.04 -45.18
CA GLU A 25 31.30 -7.11 -45.25
C GLU A 25 30.32 -7.30 -44.09
N ILE A 26 30.17 -8.52 -43.57
CA ILE A 26 29.39 -8.82 -42.35
C ILE A 26 29.85 -8.01 -41.13
N LEU A 27 31.14 -7.64 -41.06
CA LEU A 27 31.67 -6.86 -39.94
C LEU A 27 31.10 -5.45 -39.89
N SER A 28 30.72 -4.87 -41.05
CA SER A 28 30.10 -3.55 -41.13
C SER A 28 28.71 -3.52 -40.47
N TYR A 29 27.94 -4.62 -40.58
CA TYR A 29 26.63 -4.79 -39.94
C TYR A 29 26.71 -5.04 -38.42
N ARG A 30 27.90 -5.37 -37.88
CA ARG A 30 28.14 -5.53 -36.43
C ARG A 30 28.48 -4.21 -35.72
N LEU A 31 28.79 -3.15 -36.48
CA LEU A 31 29.09 -1.84 -35.91
C LEU A 31 27.80 -1.20 -35.39
N ARG A 32 27.67 -1.12 -34.07
CA ARG A 32 26.53 -0.44 -33.44
C ARG A 32 26.53 1.03 -33.82
N THR A 33 25.37 1.52 -34.23
CA THR A 33 25.16 2.94 -34.51
C THR A 33 25.31 3.77 -33.23
N VAL A 34 25.59 5.07 -33.38
CA VAL A 34 25.68 6.01 -32.24
C VAL A 34 24.43 5.96 -31.36
N ARG A 35 23.25 5.84 -31.97
CA ARG A 35 21.96 5.71 -31.25
C ARG A 35 21.90 4.41 -30.44
N GLN A 36 22.33 3.29 -31.01
CA GLN A 36 22.37 2.00 -30.30
C GLN A 36 23.35 2.03 -29.12
N LYS A 37 24.53 2.64 -29.29
CA LYS A 37 25.51 2.81 -28.21
C LYS A 37 24.95 3.66 -27.06
N LYS A 38 24.31 4.80 -27.36
CA LYS A 38 23.64 5.63 -26.35
C LYS A 38 22.51 4.88 -25.63
N ARG A 39 21.68 4.13 -26.38
CA ARG A 39 20.61 3.32 -25.80
C ARG A 39 21.15 2.27 -24.82
N MET A 40 22.22 1.58 -25.20
CA MET A 40 22.88 0.59 -24.34
C MET A 40 23.37 1.20 -23.02
N GLN A 41 24.01 2.38 -23.08
CA GLN A 41 24.43 3.10 -21.86
C GLN A 41 23.26 3.41 -20.92
N TYR A 42 22.12 3.84 -21.47
CA TYR A 42 20.91 4.09 -20.68
C TYR A 42 20.31 2.81 -20.12
N GLU A 43 20.26 1.73 -20.90
CA GLU A 43 19.74 0.43 -20.45
C GLU A 43 20.62 -0.16 -19.33
N ASP A 44 21.93 -0.04 -19.44
CA ASP A 44 22.85 -0.52 -18.40
C ASP A 44 22.75 0.32 -17.12
N PHE A 45 22.58 1.63 -17.26
CA PHE A 45 22.27 2.50 -16.13
C PHE A 45 20.92 2.16 -15.48
N ASP A 46 19.88 1.87 -16.27
CA ASP A 46 18.57 1.47 -15.76
C ASP A 46 18.63 0.12 -15.01
N LYS A 47 19.42 -0.84 -15.52
CA LYS A 47 19.71 -2.10 -14.81
C LYS A 47 20.41 -1.84 -13.47
N GLN A 48 21.36 -0.90 -13.42
CA GLN A 48 22.04 -0.53 -12.17
C GLN A 48 21.05 0.05 -11.15
N LEU A 49 20.12 0.91 -11.59
CA LEU A 49 19.07 1.44 -10.72
C LEU A 49 18.14 0.34 -10.20
N LEU A 50 17.72 -0.60 -11.05
CA LEU A 50 16.90 -1.74 -10.65
C LEU A 50 17.63 -2.65 -9.64
N LYS A 51 18.93 -2.91 -9.84
CA LYS A 51 19.76 -3.66 -8.88
C LYS A 51 19.82 -2.96 -7.53
N THR A 52 19.99 -1.64 -7.53
CA THR A 52 19.98 -0.82 -6.31
C THR A 52 18.65 -0.92 -5.57
N SER A 53 17.53 -0.89 -6.30
CA SER A 53 16.18 -1.06 -5.73
C SER A 53 15.96 -2.45 -5.12
N ARG A 54 16.40 -3.52 -5.80
CA ARG A 54 16.33 -4.89 -5.27
C ARG A 54 17.14 -5.01 -3.98
N ARG A 55 18.37 -4.49 -3.96
CA ARG A 55 19.20 -4.46 -2.75
C ARG A 55 18.53 -3.71 -1.61
N GLN A 56 17.88 -2.58 -1.90
CA GLN A 56 17.13 -1.83 -0.91
C GLN A 56 15.97 -2.65 -0.32
N SER A 57 15.22 -3.37 -1.16
CA SER A 57 14.15 -4.27 -0.72
C SER A 57 14.67 -5.40 0.17
N GLU A 58 15.78 -6.05 -0.20
CA GLU A 58 16.44 -7.09 0.60
C GLU A 58 16.83 -6.55 1.99
N LEU A 59 17.44 -5.37 2.06
CA LEU A 59 17.81 -4.74 3.33
C LEU A 59 16.58 -4.42 4.20
N TYR A 60 15.48 -3.96 3.59
CA TYR A 60 14.23 -3.75 4.32
C TYR A 60 13.65 -5.06 4.85
N GLU A 61 13.76 -6.15 4.11
CA GLU A 61 13.33 -7.48 4.55
C GLU A 61 14.21 -7.98 5.70
N GLN A 62 15.54 -7.90 5.58
CA GLN A 62 16.46 -8.20 6.67
C GLN A 62 16.13 -7.38 7.92
N LYS A 63 15.94 -6.07 7.77
CA LYS A 63 15.52 -5.18 8.86
C LYS A 63 14.17 -5.55 9.47
N ARG A 64 13.24 -6.14 8.70
CA ARG A 64 11.97 -6.67 9.22
C ARG A 64 12.21 -7.95 10.02
N ASN A 65 13.13 -8.79 9.58
CA ASN A 65 13.41 -10.12 10.14
C ASN A 65 14.38 -10.12 11.36
N LEU A 66 15.02 -8.98 11.68
CA LEU A 66 15.88 -8.83 12.88
C LEU A 66 15.19 -9.21 14.22
N GLY A 67 13.86 -9.15 14.27
CA GLY A 67 13.09 -9.49 15.46
C GLY A 67 13.06 -8.40 16.53
N TRP A 68 12.76 -8.82 17.75
CA TRP A 68 12.49 -7.94 18.90
C TRP A 68 13.41 -8.30 20.08
N GLU A 69 13.72 -7.30 20.89
CA GLU A 69 14.46 -7.41 22.14
C GLU A 69 13.57 -6.95 23.30
N PRO A 70 13.58 -7.65 24.46
CA PRO A 70 12.82 -7.21 25.62
C PRO A 70 13.35 -5.87 26.14
N LEU A 71 12.44 -4.98 26.53
CA LEU A 71 12.74 -3.70 27.16
C LEU A 71 12.53 -3.82 28.66
N VAL A 72 13.62 -3.74 29.43
CA VAL A 72 13.60 -3.86 30.89
C VAL A 72 14.19 -2.57 31.51
N PRO A 73 13.43 -1.83 32.34
CA PRO A 73 12.01 -2.04 32.66
C PRO A 73 11.08 -1.68 31.49
N PRO A 74 9.87 -2.26 31.42
CA PRO A 74 8.89 -1.89 30.41
C PRO A 74 8.46 -0.43 30.60
N VAL A 75 8.26 0.28 29.49
CA VAL A 75 7.99 1.73 29.51
C VAL A 75 6.55 2.01 29.11
N GLN A 76 5.85 2.81 29.90
CA GLN A 76 4.51 3.29 29.53
C GLN A 76 4.62 4.36 28.43
N LYS A 77 3.95 4.11 27.29
CA LYS A 77 3.80 5.07 26.19
C LYS A 77 2.34 5.38 25.92
N GLY A 78 1.77 6.25 26.76
CA GLY A 78 0.39 6.72 26.66
C GLY A 78 -0.64 5.73 27.22
N TRP A 79 -1.83 5.76 26.64
CA TRP A 79 -3.02 5.05 27.09
C TRP A 79 -3.74 4.45 25.89
N ILE A 80 -4.29 3.26 26.08
CA ILE A 80 -5.19 2.61 25.12
C ILE A 80 -6.56 2.51 25.75
N ARG A 81 -7.59 2.74 24.95
CA ARG A 81 -8.95 2.40 25.30
C ARG A 81 -9.56 1.46 24.27
N PHE A 82 -10.42 0.58 24.76
CA PHE A 82 -11.04 -0.48 23.99
C PHE A 82 -12.39 -0.81 24.63
N PHE A 83 -13.22 -1.53 23.89
CA PHE A 83 -14.52 -1.97 24.41
C PHE A 83 -14.35 -3.25 25.20
N VAL A 84 -15.07 -3.32 26.33
CA VAL A 84 -15.21 -4.49 27.20
C VAL A 84 -16.70 -4.75 27.38
N LEU A 85 -17.07 -6.01 27.58
CA LEU A 85 -18.44 -6.37 27.93
C LEU A 85 -18.84 -5.70 29.26
N ARG A 86 -20.05 -5.15 29.31
CA ARG A 86 -20.60 -4.59 30.53
C ARG A 86 -20.83 -5.71 31.56
N ASP A 87 -20.53 -5.43 32.83
CA ASP A 87 -20.56 -6.43 33.91
C ASP A 87 -21.91 -7.17 34.01
N ASP A 88 -23.03 -6.49 33.78
CA ASP A 88 -24.39 -7.08 33.81
C ASP A 88 -24.57 -8.14 32.70
N VAL A 89 -24.05 -7.87 31.50
CA VAL A 89 -24.13 -8.77 30.35
C VAL A 89 -23.13 -9.92 30.50
N ALA A 90 -21.97 -9.66 31.11
CA ALA A 90 -20.96 -10.68 31.40
C ALA A 90 -21.46 -11.76 32.37
N ARG A 91 -22.45 -11.44 33.22
CA ARG A 91 -23.10 -12.42 34.11
C ARG A 91 -24.27 -13.16 33.47
N SER A 92 -24.65 -12.78 32.25
CA SER A 92 -25.80 -13.35 31.55
C SER A 92 -25.45 -14.64 30.81
N LYS A 93 -26.47 -15.43 30.44
CA LYS A 93 -26.29 -16.66 29.65
C LYS A 93 -25.67 -16.43 28.28
N HIS A 94 -25.75 -15.21 27.74
CA HIS A 94 -25.25 -14.85 26.42
C HIS A 94 -23.86 -14.19 26.46
N ALA A 95 -23.18 -14.21 27.61
CA ALA A 95 -21.87 -13.59 27.78
C ALA A 95 -20.87 -14.07 26.71
N GLU A 96 -20.75 -15.39 26.52
CA GLU A 96 -19.83 -15.99 25.55
C GLU A 96 -20.10 -15.55 24.11
N LEU A 97 -21.38 -15.41 23.73
CA LEU A 97 -21.78 -14.93 22.41
C LEU A 97 -21.28 -13.50 22.20
N PHE A 98 -21.56 -12.60 23.15
CA PHE A 98 -21.14 -11.21 23.02
C PHE A 98 -19.63 -11.03 23.13
N GLU A 99 -18.92 -11.88 23.86
CA GLU A 99 -17.45 -11.90 23.87
C GLU A 99 -16.89 -12.30 22.50
N LYS A 100 -17.46 -13.32 21.84
CA LYS A 100 -17.08 -13.73 20.47
C LYS A 100 -17.34 -12.62 19.46
N ILE A 101 -18.49 -11.97 19.52
CA ILE A 101 -18.80 -10.80 18.67
C ILE A 101 -17.78 -9.70 18.93
N LEU A 102 -17.58 -9.34 20.20
CA LEU A 102 -16.68 -8.26 20.59
C LEU A 102 -15.26 -8.53 20.08
N ALA A 103 -14.74 -9.75 20.21
CA ALA A 103 -13.41 -10.11 19.70
C ALA A 103 -13.25 -9.81 18.20
N LYS A 104 -14.32 -9.94 17.40
CA LYS A 104 -14.32 -9.66 15.95
C LYS A 104 -14.43 -8.17 15.62
N ILE A 105 -15.20 -7.40 16.39
CA ILE A 105 -15.52 -5.99 16.09
C ILE A 105 -14.83 -4.96 16.99
N ASN A 106 -14.02 -5.40 17.96
CA ASN A 106 -13.39 -4.50 18.93
C ASN A 106 -12.45 -3.52 18.22
N THR A 107 -12.49 -2.26 18.63
CA THR A 107 -11.57 -1.23 18.17
C THR A 107 -10.70 -0.79 19.34
N CYS A 108 -9.43 -0.55 19.06
CA CYS A 108 -8.50 0.04 20.02
C CYS A 108 -8.13 1.44 19.57
N ASP A 109 -8.18 2.41 20.48
CA ASP A 109 -7.73 3.78 20.24
C ASP A 109 -6.61 4.13 21.20
N TRP A 110 -5.61 4.85 20.68
CA TRP A 110 -4.43 5.24 21.43
C TRP A 110 -4.37 6.76 21.62
N SER A 111 -3.92 7.18 22.78
CA SER A 111 -3.75 8.58 23.14
C SER A 111 -2.57 8.76 24.10
N HIS A 112 -1.88 9.89 23.99
CA HIS A 112 -0.88 10.28 24.99
C HIS A 112 -1.51 10.60 26.36
N ARG A 113 -2.75 11.07 26.39
CA ARG A 113 -3.49 11.46 27.61
C ARG A 113 -4.55 10.42 27.96
N LYS A 114 -4.74 10.15 29.27
CA LYS A 114 -5.72 9.18 29.80
C LYS A 114 -7.17 9.53 29.45
N ASP A 115 -7.48 10.81 29.32
CA ASP A 115 -8.87 11.29 29.17
C ASP A 115 -9.34 11.30 27.70
N PHE A 116 -8.45 10.98 26.75
CA PHE A 116 -8.73 10.99 25.30
C PHE A 116 -9.36 12.31 24.79
N LEU A 117 -9.04 13.43 25.44
CA LEU A 117 -9.51 14.76 25.02
C LEU A 117 -8.77 15.23 23.78
N VAL A 118 -9.53 15.61 22.75
CA VAL A 118 -9.01 16.20 21.52
C VAL A 118 -9.40 17.67 21.46
N LYS A 119 -8.43 18.49 21.07
CA LYS A 119 -8.60 19.93 20.89
C LYS A 119 -9.39 20.19 19.60
N TYR A 120 -10.40 21.04 19.68
CA TYR A 120 -11.15 21.51 18.52
C TYR A 120 -11.42 23.00 18.64
N ARG A 121 -11.75 23.66 17.53
CA ARG A 121 -12.07 25.09 17.50
C ARG A 121 -13.57 25.26 17.34
N ARG A 122 -14.19 26.11 18.16
CA ARG A 122 -15.60 26.50 18.04
C ARG A 122 -15.72 27.98 18.38
N TYR A 123 -16.28 28.77 17.45
CA TYR A 123 -16.40 30.23 17.58
C TYR A 123 -15.08 30.92 17.99
N GLY A 124 -13.98 30.65 17.27
CA GLY A 124 -12.68 31.29 17.55
C GLY A 124 -11.94 30.80 18.81
N THR A 125 -12.58 30.05 19.70
CA THR A 125 -11.96 29.51 20.92
C THR A 125 -11.53 28.06 20.74
N LYS A 126 -10.42 27.66 21.38
CA LYS A 126 -9.97 26.26 21.39
C LYS A 126 -10.57 25.57 22.62
N LYS A 127 -11.38 24.54 22.39
CA LYS A 127 -12.04 23.72 23.44
C LYS A 127 -11.55 22.28 23.37
N TYR A 128 -11.84 21.50 24.41
CA TYR A 128 -11.55 20.08 24.46
C TYR A 128 -12.85 19.28 24.46
N ARG A 129 -12.87 18.17 23.72
CA ARG A 129 -13.97 17.20 23.76
C ARG A 129 -13.39 15.79 23.82
N VAL A 130 -14.10 14.87 24.46
CA VAL A 130 -13.71 13.45 24.46
C VAL A 130 -13.79 12.95 23.03
N LYS A 131 -12.70 12.35 22.54
CA LYS A 131 -12.65 11.74 21.20
C LYS A 131 -13.71 10.63 21.15
N LYS A 132 -14.64 10.70 20.21
CA LYS A 132 -15.62 9.63 20.01
C LYS A 132 -14.92 8.38 19.46
N GLN A 133 -15.29 7.22 19.97
CA GLN A 133 -14.88 5.91 19.46
C GLN A 133 -16.11 5.04 19.30
N SER A 134 -16.16 4.28 18.22
CA SER A 134 -17.22 3.32 17.93
C SER A 134 -16.61 1.94 17.67
N LEU A 135 -17.45 0.90 17.79
CA LEU A 135 -17.13 -0.43 17.32
C LEU A 135 -16.83 -0.41 15.82
N LEU A 136 -16.18 -1.47 15.34
CA LEU A 136 -15.93 -1.65 13.93
C LEU A 136 -17.26 -1.72 13.16
N ARG A 137 -17.36 -0.95 12.08
CA ARG A 137 -18.47 -0.98 11.13
C ARG A 137 -17.96 -1.59 9.83
N PRO A 138 -17.92 -2.93 9.74
CA PRO A 138 -17.32 -3.61 8.60
C PRO A 138 -18.09 -3.32 7.31
N TYR A 139 -17.34 -3.21 6.21
CA TYR A 139 -17.88 -3.26 4.86
C TYR A 139 -18.30 -4.69 4.51
N GLU A 140 -19.04 -4.88 3.43
CA GLU A 140 -19.55 -6.20 3.04
C GLU A 140 -18.46 -7.27 2.88
N CYS A 141 -17.36 -6.96 2.20
CA CYS A 141 -16.26 -7.91 2.04
C CYS A 141 -15.62 -8.27 3.40
N GLN A 142 -15.44 -7.30 4.29
CA GLN A 142 -14.88 -7.50 5.61
C GLN A 142 -15.84 -8.29 6.51
N PHE A 143 -17.14 -8.04 6.42
CA PHE A 143 -18.16 -8.76 7.19
C PHE A 143 -18.19 -10.24 6.83
N LYS A 144 -18.03 -10.58 5.53
CA LYS A 144 -17.88 -11.97 5.06
C LYS A 144 -16.60 -12.63 5.59
N GLN A 145 -15.48 -11.89 5.63
CA GLN A 145 -14.20 -12.40 6.15
C GLN A 145 -14.21 -12.67 7.66
N LEU A 146 -15.00 -11.93 8.44
CA LEU A 146 -15.11 -12.11 9.89
C LEU A 146 -15.89 -13.38 10.28
N ALA A 147 -16.50 -14.07 9.32
CA ALA A 147 -17.18 -15.36 9.50
C ALA A 147 -18.12 -15.37 10.74
N PHE A 148 -19.10 -14.47 10.75
CA PHE A 148 -20.13 -14.45 11.80
C PHE A 148 -21.03 -15.68 11.69
N THR A 149 -21.42 -16.26 12.83
CA THR A 149 -22.47 -17.28 12.87
C THR A 149 -23.83 -16.63 12.58
N ASP A 150 -24.83 -17.43 12.22
CA ASP A 150 -26.15 -16.88 11.87
C ASP A 150 -26.83 -16.22 13.08
N GLU A 151 -26.57 -16.71 14.29
CA GLU A 151 -26.98 -16.05 15.55
C GLU A 151 -26.29 -14.69 15.73
N GLU A 152 -24.98 -14.60 15.48
CA GLU A 152 -24.24 -13.35 15.61
C GLU A 152 -24.71 -12.30 14.59
N LYS A 153 -25.07 -12.73 13.37
CA LYS A 153 -25.55 -11.83 12.30
C LYS A 153 -26.85 -11.11 12.66
N GLN A 154 -27.71 -11.70 13.50
CA GLN A 154 -28.98 -11.09 13.91
C GLN A 154 -28.78 -9.75 14.64
N PHE A 155 -27.62 -9.55 15.25
CA PHE A 155 -27.28 -8.31 15.95
C PHE A 155 -26.69 -7.22 15.04
N PHE A 156 -26.69 -7.43 13.73
CA PHE A 156 -26.22 -6.45 12.76
C PHE A 156 -27.34 -6.01 11.84
N TYR A 157 -27.38 -4.70 11.56
CA TYR A 157 -28.27 -4.13 10.57
C TYR A 157 -27.48 -3.40 9.50
N GLU A 158 -28.09 -3.32 8.32
CA GLU A 158 -27.45 -2.75 7.13
C GLU A 158 -27.67 -1.25 7.08
N VAL A 159 -26.59 -0.50 6.81
CA VAL A 159 -26.62 0.95 6.65
C VAL A 159 -25.86 1.32 5.38
N TRP A 160 -26.51 2.13 4.54
CA TRP A 160 -25.86 2.74 3.40
C TRP A 160 -25.25 4.08 3.82
N GLU A 161 -23.93 4.18 3.77
CA GLU A 161 -23.21 5.41 4.09
C GLU A 161 -22.37 5.86 2.89
N THR A 162 -22.16 7.16 2.76
CA THR A 162 -21.22 7.68 1.77
C THR A 162 -19.81 7.64 2.34
N ASP A 163 -18.90 6.94 1.67
CA ASP A 163 -17.50 6.87 2.09
C ASP A 163 -16.76 8.20 1.84
N CYS A 164 -15.53 8.33 2.36
CA CYS A 164 -14.67 9.50 2.16
C CYS A 164 -14.44 9.85 0.68
N LYS A 165 -14.57 8.88 -0.23
CA LYS A 165 -14.52 9.06 -1.69
C LYS A 165 -15.87 9.39 -2.32
N LYS A 166 -16.88 9.76 -1.54
CA LYS A 166 -18.26 10.05 -1.96
C LYS A 166 -18.96 8.89 -2.69
N ARG A 167 -18.52 7.65 -2.46
CA ARG A 167 -19.16 6.44 -2.99
C ARG A 167 -20.20 5.94 -2.00
N LEU A 168 -21.34 5.48 -2.49
CA LEU A 168 -22.33 4.83 -1.64
C LEU A 168 -21.80 3.42 -1.29
N VAL A 169 -21.63 3.14 0.00
CA VAL A 169 -21.09 1.86 0.46
C VAL A 169 -21.97 1.29 1.57
N LYS A 170 -22.24 -0.02 1.45
CA LYS A 170 -22.96 -0.81 2.44
C LYS A 170 -22.05 -1.15 3.63
N ARG A 171 -22.51 -0.81 4.83
CA ARG A 171 -21.87 -1.15 6.11
C ARG A 171 -22.82 -1.93 7.01
N TYR A 172 -22.26 -2.76 7.86
CA TYR A 172 -23.00 -3.47 8.89
C TYR A 172 -22.71 -2.82 10.25
N VAL A 173 -23.76 -2.42 10.96
CA VAL A 173 -23.67 -1.75 12.25
C VAL A 173 -24.27 -2.64 13.32
N PHE A 174 -23.58 -2.76 14.45
CA PHE A 174 -24.06 -3.53 15.60
C PHE A 174 -25.25 -2.80 16.27
N SER A 175 -26.34 -3.53 16.52
CA SER A 175 -27.62 -2.98 16.99
C SER A 175 -27.62 -2.55 18.46
N GLU A 176 -26.88 -3.25 19.34
CA GLU A 176 -26.96 -3.08 20.79
C GLU A 176 -25.66 -2.55 21.44
N PRO A 177 -25.12 -1.39 21.02
CA PRO A 177 -23.81 -0.92 21.45
C PRO A 177 -23.71 -0.66 22.97
N TRP A 178 -24.83 -0.51 23.68
CA TRP A 178 -24.90 -0.30 25.12
C TRP A 178 -24.39 -1.49 25.95
N ARG A 179 -24.29 -2.69 25.34
CA ARG A 179 -23.71 -3.88 25.97
C ARG A 179 -22.21 -3.76 26.20
N PHE A 180 -21.56 -2.82 25.52
CA PHE A 180 -20.11 -2.62 25.61
C PHE A 180 -19.78 -1.28 26.25
N VAL A 181 -18.75 -1.29 27.11
CA VAL A 181 -18.26 -0.10 27.82
C VAL A 181 -16.80 0.13 27.46
N LEU A 182 -16.42 1.39 27.29
CA LEU A 182 -15.02 1.76 27.08
C LEU A 182 -14.22 1.62 28.39
N ARG A 183 -13.16 0.83 28.35
CA ARG A 183 -12.17 0.75 29.42
C ARG A 183 -10.85 1.33 28.92
N THR A 184 -10.15 2.01 29.81
CA THR A 184 -8.84 2.63 29.53
C THR A 184 -7.77 1.93 30.35
N ARG A 185 -6.64 1.62 29.71
CA ARG A 185 -5.46 1.04 30.36
C ARG A 185 -4.18 1.74 29.90
N PRO A 186 -3.12 1.75 30.72
CA PRO A 186 -1.82 2.25 30.27
C PRO A 186 -1.31 1.39 29.11
N ASN A 187 -0.74 2.04 28.10
CA ASN A 187 -0.08 1.34 27.00
C ASN A 187 1.37 1.08 27.38
N ILE A 188 1.70 -0.16 27.69
CA ILE A 188 3.04 -0.55 28.13
C ILE A 188 3.77 -1.14 26.93
N ILE A 189 4.97 -0.62 26.66
CA ILE A 189 5.89 -1.15 25.66
C ILE A 189 6.92 -2.01 26.39
N ASP A 190 6.90 -3.29 26.09
CA ASP A 190 7.72 -4.35 26.69
C ASP A 190 8.82 -4.83 25.75
N LYS A 191 8.74 -4.51 24.45
CA LYS A 191 9.70 -4.95 23.43
C LYS A 191 10.06 -3.79 22.50
N VAL A 192 11.32 -3.76 22.10
CA VAL A 192 11.84 -2.83 21.09
C VAL A 192 12.41 -3.62 19.92
N LYS A 193 12.25 -3.09 18.72
CA LYS A 193 12.76 -3.74 17.52
C LYS A 193 14.30 -3.67 17.52
N LYS A 194 14.96 -4.80 17.26
CA LYS A 194 16.43 -4.84 17.14
C LYS A 194 16.89 -3.92 16.01
N ARG A 195 18.04 -3.27 16.21
CA ARG A 195 18.67 -2.39 15.23
C ARG A 195 20.03 -2.95 14.83
N ASP A 196 20.30 -2.92 13.53
CA ASP A 196 21.61 -3.24 12.98
C ASP A 196 22.14 -1.99 12.28
N ALA A 197 23.28 -1.50 12.76
CA ALA A 197 23.90 -0.29 12.26
C ALA A 197 24.37 -0.43 10.81
N LEU A 198 24.79 -1.63 10.39
CA LEU A 198 25.28 -1.88 9.03
C LEU A 198 24.15 -1.77 8.00
N ILE A 199 23.02 -2.43 8.28
CA ILE A 199 21.82 -2.37 7.43
C ILE A 199 21.29 -0.93 7.34
N ASP A 200 21.24 -0.22 8.46
CA ASP A 200 20.76 1.17 8.49
C ASP A 200 21.68 2.12 7.72
N ALA A 201 23.00 1.95 7.85
CA ALA A 201 23.98 2.73 7.09
C ALA A 201 23.88 2.48 5.58
N GLU A 202 23.74 1.22 5.16
CA GLU A 202 23.61 0.86 3.73
C GLU A 202 22.31 1.40 3.13
N LEU A 203 21.18 1.27 3.84
CA LEU A 203 19.90 1.86 3.44
C LEU A 203 20.01 3.38 3.28
N GLN A 204 20.68 4.05 4.23
CA GLN A 204 20.90 5.49 4.17
C GLN A 204 21.80 5.88 2.98
N GLY A 205 22.84 5.09 2.69
CA GLY A 205 23.72 5.28 1.55
C GLY A 205 22.96 5.20 0.22
N ILE A 206 22.15 4.16 0.04
CA ILE A 206 21.29 3.99 -1.15
C ILE A 206 20.32 5.18 -1.28
N TRP A 207 19.69 5.58 -0.18
CA TRP A 207 18.73 6.69 -0.21
C TRP A 207 19.38 8.03 -0.56
N ASN A 208 20.57 8.30 0.00
CA ASN A 208 21.35 9.49 -0.32
C ASN A 208 21.75 9.52 -1.80
N TYR A 209 22.22 8.39 -2.34
CA TYR A 209 22.56 8.25 -3.76
C TYR A 209 21.35 8.54 -4.67
N LEU A 210 20.21 7.91 -4.40
CA LEU A 210 19.00 8.08 -5.21
C LEU A 210 18.45 9.52 -5.13
N ARG A 211 18.47 10.11 -3.93
CA ARG A 211 17.94 11.46 -3.68
C ARG A 211 18.83 12.54 -4.29
N ARG A 212 20.15 12.48 -4.07
CA ARG A 212 21.12 13.47 -4.57
C ARG A 212 21.06 13.59 -6.10
N ASN A 213 20.97 12.45 -6.78
CA ASN A 213 20.98 12.39 -8.24
C ASN A 213 19.56 12.44 -8.87
N ARG A 214 18.51 12.61 -8.05
CA ARG A 214 17.09 12.64 -8.48
C ARG A 214 16.64 11.40 -9.25
N PHE A 215 17.26 10.24 -9.00
CA PHE A 215 16.95 8.99 -9.69
C PHE A 215 15.64 8.34 -9.23
N CYS A 216 15.05 8.76 -8.11
CA CYS A 216 13.80 8.21 -7.60
C CYS A 216 12.66 8.24 -8.64
N ARG A 217 12.52 9.33 -9.41
CA ARG A 217 11.47 9.44 -10.44
C ARG A 217 11.70 8.49 -11.61
N ARG A 218 12.96 8.33 -12.02
CA ARG A 218 13.32 7.41 -13.10
C ARG A 218 13.11 5.97 -12.66
N LEU A 219 13.53 5.63 -11.44
CA LEU A 219 13.33 4.31 -10.85
C LEU A 219 11.84 3.97 -10.71
N ASP A 220 11.01 4.91 -10.24
CA ASP A 220 9.56 4.73 -10.17
C ASP A 220 8.94 4.46 -11.55
N LYS A 221 9.40 5.17 -12.58
CA LYS A 221 8.99 4.91 -13.97
C LYS A 221 9.39 3.50 -14.45
N LEU A 222 10.57 3.02 -14.07
CA LEU A 222 11.04 1.68 -14.44
C LEU A 222 10.26 0.56 -13.73
N LEU A 223 9.88 0.77 -12.46
CA LEU A 223 9.15 -0.22 -11.66
C LEU A 223 7.65 -0.25 -11.97
N ASN A 224 7.05 0.94 -12.09
CA ASN A 224 5.59 1.12 -12.18
C ASN A 224 5.12 1.54 -13.58
N GLY A 225 5.99 1.44 -14.59
CA GLY A 225 5.66 1.71 -16.00
C GLY A 225 5.46 3.19 -16.37
N GLY A 226 5.70 4.11 -15.43
CA GLY A 226 5.40 5.53 -15.56
C GLY A 226 3.96 5.84 -15.15
N GLY A 227 3.79 6.53 -14.03
CA GLY A 227 2.47 6.95 -13.57
C GLY A 227 1.73 7.80 -14.60
N GLY A 228 0.59 7.29 -15.07
CA GLY A 228 -0.38 7.99 -15.92
C GLY A 228 -0.99 7.00 -16.92
N CYS A 229 -2.12 6.36 -16.63
CA CYS A 229 -3.42 7.01 -16.68
C CYS A 229 -4.50 6.19 -15.93
N TRP A 230 -4.59 6.34 -14.61
CA TRP A 230 -5.74 5.87 -13.81
C TRP A 230 -7.05 6.65 -14.09
N TRP A 231 -7.05 7.55 -15.08
CA TRP A 231 -8.17 8.41 -15.45
C TRP A 231 -8.83 8.01 -16.78
N LYS A 232 -8.29 7.02 -17.51
CA LYS A 232 -8.84 6.64 -18.83
C LYS A 232 -10.06 5.72 -18.76
N ASP A 233 -10.34 5.12 -17.60
CA ASP A 233 -11.41 4.11 -17.46
C ASP A 233 -12.53 4.51 -16.48
N TYR A 234 -12.74 5.80 -16.24
CA TYR A 234 -13.88 6.26 -15.43
C TYR A 234 -15.00 6.77 -16.35
N GLU A 235 -15.89 5.87 -16.75
CA GLU A 235 -17.21 6.29 -17.26
C GLU A 235 -18.03 6.80 -16.08
N ASP A 236 -18.52 8.05 -16.15
CA ASP A 236 -19.58 8.47 -15.23
C ASP A 236 -20.80 7.59 -15.51
N GLY A 237 -21.24 6.80 -14.53
CA GLY A 237 -22.39 5.90 -14.70
C GLY A 237 -23.70 6.61 -15.06
N ARG A 238 -23.72 7.94 -15.03
CA ARG A 238 -24.82 8.81 -15.49
C ARG A 238 -24.82 9.07 -16.99
N GLU A 239 -23.67 8.99 -17.67
CA GLU A 239 -23.54 9.23 -19.10
C GLU A 239 -23.03 7.96 -19.79
N LYS A 240 -23.95 7.04 -20.11
CA LYS A 240 -23.63 5.88 -20.94
C LYS A 240 -23.33 6.36 -22.35
N ASN A 241 -22.09 6.23 -22.80
CA ASN A 241 -21.74 6.49 -24.20
C ASN A 241 -22.33 5.39 -25.09
N MET A 242 -23.45 5.70 -25.77
CA MET A 242 -24.17 4.74 -26.62
C MET A 242 -23.39 4.31 -27.86
N LEU A 243 -22.34 5.05 -28.23
CA LEU A 243 -21.51 4.78 -29.41
C LEU A 243 -20.26 3.95 -29.08
N LYS A 244 -20.05 3.64 -27.80
CA LYS A 244 -18.87 2.88 -27.38
C LYS A 244 -18.92 1.46 -27.95
N ASN A 245 -17.81 1.04 -28.55
CA ASN A 245 -17.62 -0.26 -29.21
C ASN A 245 -18.45 -0.50 -30.48
N LYS A 246 -19.21 0.50 -30.97
CA LYS A 246 -19.83 0.41 -32.30
C LYS A 246 -18.82 0.78 -33.37
N SER A 247 -18.82 0.04 -34.48
CA SER A 247 -18.04 0.44 -35.65
C SER A 247 -18.73 1.62 -36.35
N LEU A 248 -17.97 2.42 -37.11
CA LEU A 248 -18.53 3.55 -37.85
C LEU A 248 -19.71 3.12 -38.75
N GLN A 249 -19.61 1.93 -39.34
CA GLN A 249 -20.67 1.36 -40.19
C GLN A 249 -21.97 1.14 -39.40
N GLN A 250 -21.88 0.52 -38.21
CA GLN A 250 -23.06 0.29 -37.35
C GLN A 250 -23.73 1.60 -36.90
N ILE A 251 -22.95 2.66 -36.67
CA ILE A 251 -23.49 3.98 -36.31
C ILE A 251 -24.24 4.61 -37.49
N LEU A 252 -23.72 4.44 -38.71
CA LEU A 252 -24.34 4.96 -39.92
C LEU A 252 -25.61 4.21 -40.28
N ASP A 253 -25.63 2.88 -40.10
CA ASP A 253 -26.80 2.04 -40.34
C ASP A 253 -27.97 2.41 -39.40
N GLU A 254 -27.71 2.60 -38.09
CA GLU A 254 -28.71 3.07 -37.12
C GLU A 254 -29.31 4.44 -37.50
N LEU A 255 -28.49 5.37 -37.99
CA LEU A 255 -28.96 6.69 -38.44
C LEU A 255 -29.80 6.63 -39.73
N THR A 256 -29.64 5.57 -40.53
CA THR A 256 -30.47 5.35 -41.72
C THR A 256 -31.79 4.65 -41.39
N GLU A 257 -31.81 3.78 -40.37
CA GLU A 257 -33.03 3.12 -39.87
C GLU A 257 -33.98 4.10 -39.17
N ASP A 258 -33.45 5.09 -38.43
CA ASP A 258 -34.25 6.13 -37.74
C ASP A 258 -34.93 7.15 -38.69
N ARG A 259 -34.68 7.07 -40.00
CA ARG A 259 -35.23 8.00 -41.03
C ARG A 259 -36.37 7.41 -41.86
N VAL A 260 -36.84 6.21 -41.53
CA VAL A 260 -37.99 5.51 -42.16
C VAL A 260 -39.17 5.54 -41.21
#